data_AF-A0A061LYE9-F1
#
_entry.id   AF-A0A061LYE9-F1
#
_cell.length_a   1.000
_cell.length_b   1.000
_cell.length_c   1.000
_cell.angle_alpha   90.00
_cell.angle_beta   90.00
_cell.angle_gamma   90.00
#
_symmetry.space_group_name_H-M   'P 1'
#
loop_
_entity.id
_entity.type
_entity.pdbx_description
1 polymer ?
#
loop_
_entity_poly.entity_id
_entity_poly.type
_entity_poly.pdbx_seq_one_letter_code
_entity_poly.pdbx_strand_id
1 'polypeptide(L)'
;METSNIIDLQQRRERPLRTPYHSLGQDHEMHVPEWAQHRSVYRTEGRTLYLVETDRLDEARGDLRRLDRAGWEVRVAEDPEARGSRARIALTRRDIARAA
;
A
#
# COMPACT_ATOMS: atom_id res chain seq x y z
N MET A 1 -42.09 11.68 -25.25
CA MET A 1 -40.96 11.41 -26.17
C MET A 1 -39.70 11.58 -25.35
N GLU A 2 -39.31 10.50 -24.67
CA GLU A 2 -38.15 10.47 -23.79
C GLU A 2 -36.92 10.13 -24.62
N THR A 3 -35.93 11.02 -24.64
CA THR A 3 -34.60 10.73 -25.15
C THR A 3 -33.70 10.42 -23.95
N SER A 4 -33.72 9.16 -23.53
CA SER A 4 -32.70 8.58 -22.66
C SER A 4 -31.37 8.59 -23.43
N ASN A 5 -30.47 9.53 -23.11
CA ASN A 5 -29.12 9.50 -23.63
C ASN A 5 -28.26 8.66 -22.68
N ILE A 6 -27.94 7.47 -23.16
CA ILE A 6 -27.09 6.46 -22.55
C ILE A 6 -25.70 7.07 -22.41
N ILE A 7 -25.39 7.61 -21.22
CA ILE A 7 -23.99 7.74 -20.81
C ILE A 7 -23.57 6.31 -20.49
N ASP A 8 -22.89 5.72 -21.45
CA ASP A 8 -22.12 4.48 -21.34
C ASP A 8 -21.09 4.67 -20.23
N LEU A 9 -21.57 4.50 -18.99
CA LEU A 9 -20.77 4.27 -17.80
C LEU A 9 -20.10 2.92 -18.03
N GLN A 10 -19.04 2.95 -18.83
CA GLN A 10 -17.89 2.05 -18.72
C GLN A 10 -17.30 2.27 -17.31
N GLN A 11 -18.07 1.91 -16.28
CA GLN A 11 -17.55 1.37 -15.05
C GLN A 11 -16.86 0.08 -15.47
N ARG A 12 -15.66 0.22 -16.04
CA ARG A 12 -14.61 -0.74 -15.77
C ARG A 12 -14.64 -0.84 -14.24
N ARG A 13 -15.16 -1.96 -13.76
CA ARG A 13 -15.08 -2.37 -12.37
C ARG A 13 -13.60 -2.59 -12.09
N GLU A 14 -12.83 -1.51 -12.07
CA GLU A 14 -11.51 -1.48 -11.48
C GLU A 14 -11.78 -1.87 -10.03
N ARG A 15 -11.42 -3.11 -9.69
CA ARG A 15 -11.43 -3.54 -8.30
C ARG A 15 -10.76 -2.41 -7.51
N PRO A 16 -11.37 -1.93 -6.42
CA PRO A 16 -10.78 -0.85 -5.65
C PRO A 16 -9.34 -1.23 -5.35
N LEU A 17 -8.40 -0.37 -5.75
CA LEU A 17 -6.96 -0.58 -5.59
C LEU A 17 -6.70 -0.87 -4.10
N ARG A 18 -6.51 -2.15 -3.77
CA ARG A 18 -6.28 -2.57 -2.39
C ARG A 18 -5.00 -1.91 -1.91
N THR A 19 -5.10 -1.14 -0.84
CA THR A 19 -3.94 -0.56 -0.15
C THR A 19 -3.22 -1.65 0.66
N PRO A 20 -1.99 -1.41 1.13
CA PRO A 20 -1.29 -2.36 2.00
C PRO A 20 -2.12 -2.71 3.25
N TYR A 21 -2.80 -1.72 3.82
CA TYR A 21 -3.61 -1.86 5.03
C TYR A 21 -4.84 -2.78 4.85
N HIS A 22 -5.37 -2.91 3.62
CA HIS A 22 -6.40 -3.93 3.33
C HIS A 22 -5.83 -5.35 3.33
N SER A 23 -4.52 -5.52 3.18
CA SER A 23 -3.86 -6.83 3.26
C SER A 23 -3.53 -7.22 4.71
N LEU A 24 -3.51 -6.24 5.62
CA LEU A 24 -3.33 -6.44 7.06
C LEU A 24 -4.65 -6.68 7.79
N GLY A 25 -5.74 -6.08 7.31
CA GLY A 25 -7.08 -6.31 7.86
C GLY A 25 -7.66 -7.69 7.51
N GLN A 26 -8.89 -7.90 7.97
CA GLN A 26 -9.70 -9.08 7.64
C GLN A 26 -10.79 -8.68 6.65
N ASP A 27 -11.05 -9.54 5.66
CA ASP A 27 -12.07 -9.35 4.63
C ASP A 27 -11.98 -8.02 3.85
N HIS A 28 -12.87 -7.09 4.20
CA HIS A 28 -13.04 -5.77 3.58
C HIS A 28 -12.64 -4.64 4.52
N GLU A 29 -12.28 -4.95 5.77
CA GLU A 29 -11.85 -3.96 6.74
C GLU A 29 -10.36 -3.67 6.56
N MET A 30 -10.03 -2.39 6.62
CA MET A 30 -8.64 -1.93 6.58
C MET A 30 -8.07 -1.93 8.00
N HIS A 31 -6.87 -2.50 8.18
CA HIS A 31 -6.13 -2.36 9.44
C HIS A 31 -4.89 -1.49 9.25
N VAL A 32 -4.87 -0.33 9.90
CA VAL A 32 -3.72 0.58 9.94
C VAL A 32 -3.04 0.40 11.30
N PRO A 33 -1.89 -0.30 11.36
CA PRO A 33 -1.21 -0.56 12.61
C PRO A 33 -0.51 0.68 13.16
N GLU A 34 -0.25 0.73 14.47
CA GLU A 34 0.34 1.88 15.15
C GLU A 34 1.76 2.22 14.66
N TRP A 35 2.54 1.21 14.23
CA TRP A 35 3.88 1.43 13.68
C TRP A 35 3.84 2.26 12.39
N ALA A 36 2.72 2.31 11.68
CA ALA A 36 2.61 2.98 10.38
C ALA A 36 2.42 4.50 10.51
N GLN A 37 3.48 5.19 10.92
CA GLN A 37 3.50 6.64 11.14
C GLN A 37 3.82 7.39 9.83
N HIS A 38 3.55 8.71 9.81
CA HIS A 38 3.83 9.62 8.69
C HIS A 38 3.64 8.99 7.29
N ARG A 39 2.38 8.67 6.98
CA ARG A 39 2.03 7.93 5.76
C ARG A 39 1.86 8.89 4.58
N SER A 40 2.55 8.62 3.48
CA SER A 40 2.40 9.35 2.22
C SER A 40 2.15 8.40 1.06
N VAL A 41 1.42 8.87 0.06
CA VAL A 41 1.08 8.09 -1.14
C VAL A 41 1.48 8.88 -2.36
N TYR A 42 2.31 8.27 -3.21
CA TYR A 42 2.75 8.83 -4.47
C TYR A 42 2.19 7.98 -5.61
N ARG A 43 1.58 8.64 -6.60
CA ARG A 43 1.05 7.99 -7.80
C ARG A 43 1.81 8.52 -9.00
N THR A 44 2.34 7.62 -9.81
CA THR A 44 2.99 7.93 -11.08
C THR A 44 2.56 6.87 -12.08
N GLU A 45 2.37 7.23 -13.35
CA GLU A 45 1.84 6.41 -14.46
C GLU A 45 1.75 4.89 -14.18
N GLY A 46 0.56 4.45 -13.76
CA GLY A 46 0.25 3.03 -13.51
C GLY A 46 0.74 2.44 -12.18
N ARG A 47 1.55 3.16 -11.39
CA ARG A 47 2.16 2.71 -10.12
C ARG A 47 1.74 3.57 -8.94
N THR A 48 1.57 2.91 -7.78
CA THR A 48 1.37 3.58 -6.49
C THR A 48 2.46 3.15 -5.53
N LEU A 49 3.15 4.12 -4.95
CA LEU A 49 4.12 3.96 -3.87
C LEU A 49 3.50 4.46 -2.57
N TYR A 50 3.44 3.59 -1.57
CA TYR A 50 3.12 3.97 -0.20
C TYR A 50 4.42 4.10 0.57
N LEU A 51 4.66 5.28 1.14
CA LEU A 51 5.80 5.56 2.01
C LEU A 51 5.28 5.69 3.44
N VAL A 52 5.95 5.03 4.37
CA VAL A 52 5.62 5.01 5.79
C VAL A 52 6.89 5.24 6.58
N GLU A 53 6.87 6.16 7.54
CA GLU A 53 7.93 6.26 8.54
C GLU A 53 7.51 5.49 9.79
N THR A 54 8.46 4.96 10.53
CA THR A 54 8.19 4.29 11.80
C THR A 54 9.36 4.49 12.75
N ASP A 55 9.07 4.61 14.03
CA ASP A 55 10.01 4.48 15.14
C ASP A 55 9.89 3.10 15.85
N ARG A 56 9.06 2.20 15.32
CA ARG A 56 8.69 0.88 15.87
C ARG A 56 8.93 -0.22 14.85
N LEU A 57 10.12 -0.25 14.26
CA LEU A 57 10.43 -1.21 13.20
C LEU A 57 10.25 -2.67 13.66
N ASP A 58 10.59 -2.99 14.90
CA ASP A 58 10.46 -4.35 15.43
C ASP A 58 9.00 -4.81 15.50
N GLU A 59 8.07 -3.94 15.87
CA GLU A 59 6.63 -4.21 15.85
C GLU A 59 6.12 -4.43 14.40
N ALA A 60 6.69 -3.70 13.43
CA ALA A 60 6.31 -3.81 12.02
C ALA A 60 6.71 -5.14 11.38
N ARG A 61 7.75 -5.83 11.85
CA ARG A 61 8.35 -7.01 11.17
C ARG A 61 7.34 -8.11 10.83
N GLY A 62 6.36 -8.35 11.69
CA GLY A 62 5.30 -9.35 11.46
C GLY A 62 4.42 -8.96 10.27
N ASP A 63 3.93 -7.72 10.29
CA ASP A 63 3.07 -7.15 9.26
C ASP A 63 3.78 -7.01 7.92
N LEU A 64 5.04 -6.56 7.92
CA LEU A 64 5.85 -6.45 6.70
C LEU A 64 5.99 -7.81 6.00
N ARG A 65 6.21 -8.89 6.75
CA ARG A 65 6.21 -10.26 6.20
C ARG A 65 4.84 -10.69 5.68
N ARG A 66 3.74 -10.24 6.30
CA ARG A 66 2.39 -10.50 5.80
C ARG A 66 2.12 -9.74 4.50
N LEU A 67 2.55 -8.48 4.40
CA LEU A 67 2.46 -7.68 3.17
C LEU A 67 3.26 -8.29 2.04
N ASP A 68 4.48 -8.74 2.30
CA ASP A 68 5.33 -9.41 1.33
C ASP A 68 4.62 -10.64 0.72
N ARG A 69 4.04 -11.49 1.58
CA ARG A 69 3.24 -12.66 1.17
C ARG A 69 1.97 -12.29 0.42
N ALA A 70 1.38 -11.13 0.70
CA ALA A 70 0.20 -10.62 0.02
C ALA A 70 0.51 -9.96 -1.35
N GLY A 71 1.76 -10.05 -1.82
CA GLY A 71 2.18 -9.56 -3.14
C GLY A 71 2.63 -8.10 -3.15
N TRP A 72 2.95 -7.53 -1.99
CA TRP A 72 3.62 -6.24 -1.91
C TRP A 72 5.14 -6.44 -2.03
N GLU A 73 5.80 -5.54 -2.73
CA GLU A 73 7.23 -5.34 -2.63
C GLU A 73 7.48 -4.41 -1.44
N VAL A 74 8.27 -4.90 -0.48
CA VAL A 74 8.60 -4.19 0.75
C VAL A 74 10.06 -3.81 0.72
N ARG A 75 10.37 -2.52 0.81
CA ARG A 75 11.74 -2.02 0.97
C ARG A 75 11.84 -1.24 2.27
N VAL A 76 12.80 -1.60 3.12
CA VAL A 76 13.06 -0.96 4.40
C VAL A 76 14.41 -0.25 4.33
N ALA A 77 14.41 1.04 4.64
CA ALA A 77 15.60 1.85 4.82
C ALA A 77 15.66 2.27 6.29
N GLU A 78 16.53 1.61 7.06
CA GLU A 78 16.80 1.99 8.45
C GLU A 78 17.62 3.28 8.50
N ASP A 79 17.33 4.13 9.47
CA ASP A 79 18.17 5.29 9.77
C ASP A 79 19.47 4.80 10.43
N PRO A 80 20.65 5.06 9.83
CA PRO A 80 21.93 4.63 10.40
C PRO A 80 22.19 5.24 11.79
N GLU A 81 21.65 6.43 12.08
CA GLU A 81 21.83 7.11 13.37
C GLU A 81 20.86 6.60 14.45
N ALA A 82 19.82 5.88 14.07
CA ALA A 82 18.78 5.35 14.96
C ALA A 82 18.39 3.91 14.61
N ARG A 83 19.42 3.08 14.38
CA ARG A 83 19.29 1.69 13.92
C ARG A 83 18.36 0.88 14.84
N GLY A 84 17.41 0.15 14.25
CA GLY A 84 16.40 -0.61 14.98
C GLY A 84 15.18 0.18 15.47
N SER A 85 15.29 1.51 15.61
CA SER A 85 14.16 2.36 16.00
C SER A 85 13.52 3.01 14.77
N ARG A 86 14.26 3.86 14.04
CA ARG A 86 13.68 4.64 12.95
C ARG A 86 13.91 4.01 11.58
N ALA A 87 12.85 3.89 10.79
CA ALA A 87 12.94 3.42 9.42
C ALA A 87 11.93 4.09 8.48
N ARG A 88 12.31 4.15 7.21
CA ARG A 88 11.41 4.44 6.09
C ARG A 88 11.07 3.15 5.36
N ILE A 89 9.78 2.90 5.17
CA ILE A 89 9.25 1.70 4.54
C ILE A 89 8.52 2.11 3.27
N ALA A 90 8.97 1.58 2.14
CA ALA A 90 8.34 1.73 0.84
C ALA A 90 7.59 0.46 0.46
N LEU A 91 6.33 0.61 0.06
CA LEU A 91 5.44 -0.48 -0.34
C LEU A 91 4.89 -0.21 -1.73
N THR A 92 5.07 -1.17 -2.65
CA THR A 92 4.55 -1.15 -4.01
C THR A 92 3.92 -2.48 -4.38
N ARG A 93 3.01 -2.49 -5.36
CA ARG A 93 2.37 -3.72 -5.86
C ARG A 93 3.32 -4.46 -6.83
N ARG A 94 3.69 -5.73 -6.52
CA ARG A 94 4.65 -6.52 -7.34
C ARG A 94 4.18 -6.80 -8.76
N ASP A 95 2.87 -7.05 -8.90
CA ASP A 95 2.18 -7.27 -10.17
C ASP A 95 2.34 -6.08 -11.14
N ILE A 96 2.56 -4.88 -10.61
CA ILE A 96 2.80 -3.66 -11.39
C ILE A 96 4.31 -3.34 -11.49
N ALA A 97 5.11 -3.73 -10.48
CA ALA A 97 6.55 -3.51 -10.46
C ALA A 97 7.30 -4.32 -11.55
N ARG A 98 6.82 -5.53 -11.89
CA ARG A 98 7.44 -6.41 -12.91
C ARG A 98 7.19 -6.02 -14.37
N ALA A 99 6.29 -5.08 -14.63
CA ALA A 99 5.88 -4.70 -15.99
C ALA A 99 6.71 -3.55 -16.61
N ALA A 100 7.86 -3.19 -16.02
CA ALA A 100 8.81 -2.22 -16.59
C ALA A 100 10.22 -2.79 -16.64
#